data_AF-A0A0P7ZBA4-F1
#
_entry.id   AF-A0A0P7ZBA4-F1
#
_cell.length_a   1.000
_cell.length_b   1.000
_cell.length_c   1.000
_cell.angle_alpha   90.00
_cell.angle_beta   90.00
_cell.angle_gamma   90.00
#
_symmetry.space_group_name_H-M   'P 1'
#
loop_
_entity.id
_entity.type
_entity.pdbx_description
1 polymer ?
#
loop_
_entity_poly.entity_id
_entity_poly.type
_entity_poly.pdbx_seq_one_letter_code
_entity_poly.pdbx_strand_id
1 'polypeptide(L)'
;MLESGQLVPIEFRGRQFNAIIIDPNGFGEGRPTVGLGYRGLSKHTDVPAQTFVDRVSAIEGVSMLKLPSGKAFRVSGIKANDGSVYRVIEASDWVALVSDWAKNSGRLGKKARNGLIDFLIWYAAEGLYAAAYTVIKRAYTCKDSQVVQQWLVAREAGKPARKDWP
;
A
#
# COMPACT_ATOMS: atom_id res chain seq x y z
N MET A 1 -5.24 -7.85 -21.39
CA MET A 1 -4.06 -6.97 -21.46
C MET A 1 -4.09 -6.08 -20.22
N LEU A 2 -2.93 -5.72 -19.65
CA LEU A 2 -2.88 -4.80 -18.51
C LEU A 2 -2.86 -3.35 -19.01
N GLU A 3 -3.58 -2.47 -18.34
CA GLU A 3 -3.74 -1.06 -18.77
C GLU A 3 -3.48 -0.09 -17.61
N SER A 4 -2.93 1.08 -17.92
CA SER A 4 -2.80 2.16 -16.94
C SER A 4 -4.17 2.60 -16.46
N GLY A 5 -4.32 2.84 -15.15
CA GLY A 5 -5.61 3.16 -14.53
C GLY A 5 -6.48 1.94 -14.21
N GLN A 6 -6.06 0.73 -14.57
CA GLN A 6 -6.76 -0.48 -14.13
C GLN A 6 -6.69 -0.59 -12.59
N LEU A 7 -7.85 -0.78 -11.97
CA LEU A 7 -7.98 -1.01 -10.54
C LEU A 7 -7.71 -2.49 -10.22
N VAL A 8 -6.80 -2.73 -9.29
CA VAL A 8 -6.43 -4.05 -8.79
C VAL A 8 -6.86 -4.14 -7.31
N PRO A 9 -7.88 -4.94 -6.97
CA PRO A 9 -8.30 -5.10 -5.59
C PRO A 9 -7.23 -5.85 -4.80
N ILE A 10 -6.87 -5.32 -3.64
CA ILE A 10 -5.94 -5.90 -2.69
C ILE A 10 -6.66 -6.06 -1.36
N GLU A 11 -6.55 -7.25 -0.77
CA GLU A 11 -7.06 -7.53 0.56
C GLU A 11 -6.08 -7.06 1.64
N PHE A 12 -6.64 -6.48 2.70
CA PHE A 12 -5.92 -6.02 3.88
C PHE A 12 -6.84 -6.10 5.09
N ARG A 13 -6.47 -6.88 6.12
CA ARG A 13 -7.23 -7.01 7.38
C ARG A 13 -8.73 -7.30 7.17
N GLY A 14 -9.07 -8.15 6.19
CA GLY A 14 -10.46 -8.46 5.84
C GLY A 14 -11.24 -7.31 5.18
N ARG A 15 -10.53 -6.27 4.74
CA ARG A 15 -11.05 -5.15 3.94
C ARG A 15 -10.36 -5.14 2.58
N GLN A 16 -10.94 -4.45 1.61
CA GLN A 16 -10.33 -4.29 0.29
C GLN A 16 -10.03 -2.82 0.01
N PHE A 17 -8.88 -2.57 -0.63
CA PHE A 17 -8.63 -1.33 -1.36
C PHE A 17 -8.09 -1.62 -2.75
N ASN A 18 -8.11 -0.60 -3.60
CA ASN A 18 -7.61 -0.72 -4.96
C ASN A 18 -6.21 -0.12 -5.05
N ALA A 19 -5.24 -0.94 -5.49
CA ALA A 19 -4.09 -0.42 -6.17
C ALA A 19 -4.48 -0.02 -7.60
N ILE A 20 -3.74 0.92 -8.16
CA ILE A 20 -3.96 1.40 -9.53
C ILE A 20 -2.70 1.10 -10.32
N ILE A 21 -2.83 0.47 -11.49
CA ILE A 21 -1.71 0.29 -12.42
C ILE A 21 -1.26 1.67 -12.90
N ILE A 22 0.01 2.00 -12.67
CA ILE A 22 0.62 3.26 -13.16
C ILE A 22 1.14 3.01 -14.56
N ASP A 23 2.08 2.09 -14.70
CA ASP A 23 2.65 1.65 -15.97
C ASP A 23 2.51 0.12 -16.08
N PRO A 24 1.76 -0.40 -17.07
CA PRO A 24 1.61 -1.84 -17.31
C PRO A 24 2.91 -2.63 -17.47
N ASN A 25 4.00 -1.96 -17.86
CA ASN A 25 5.30 -2.56 -18.16
C ASN A 25 6.45 -1.95 -17.36
N GLY A 26 6.17 -1.27 -16.24
CA GLY A 26 7.19 -0.52 -15.49
C GLY A 26 8.35 -1.36 -14.96
N PHE A 27 8.20 -2.68 -14.81
CA PHE A 27 9.28 -3.63 -14.47
C PHE A 27 9.60 -4.62 -15.61
N GLY A 28 9.24 -4.29 -16.85
CA GLY A 28 9.32 -5.14 -18.03
C GLY A 28 7.94 -5.62 -18.52
N GLU A 29 7.92 -6.33 -19.65
CA GLU A 29 6.68 -6.74 -20.32
C GLU A 29 5.74 -7.51 -19.38
N GLY A 30 4.51 -7.00 -19.24
CA GLY A 30 3.47 -7.59 -18.38
C GLY A 30 3.73 -7.48 -16.87
N ARG A 31 4.68 -6.64 -16.45
CA ARG A 31 5.07 -6.45 -15.05
C ARG A 31 4.80 -5.01 -14.62
N PRO A 32 3.59 -4.73 -14.12
CA PRO A 32 3.17 -3.36 -13.88
C PRO A 32 3.85 -2.75 -12.65
N THR A 33 4.12 -1.45 -12.71
CA THR A 33 4.22 -0.64 -11.49
C THR A 33 2.82 -0.27 -11.03
N VAL A 34 2.64 -0.22 -9.72
CA VAL A 34 1.36 0.08 -9.10
C VAL A 34 1.52 1.19 -8.06
N GLY A 35 0.44 1.93 -7.85
CA GLY A 35 0.39 2.94 -6.83
C GLY A 35 -0.89 2.89 -6.03
N LEU A 36 -0.91 3.71 -4.98
CA LEU A 36 -1.99 3.76 -4.01
C LEU A 36 -2.60 5.16 -4.00
N GLY A 37 -3.94 5.20 -4.05
CA GLY A 37 -4.68 6.44 -3.91
C GLY A 37 -4.87 6.84 -2.44
N TYR A 38 -4.84 8.14 -2.15
CA TYR A 38 -4.95 8.66 -0.77
C TYR A 38 -6.19 8.20 -0.01
N ARG A 39 -7.32 8.01 -0.71
CA ARG A 39 -8.56 7.51 -0.09
C ARG A 39 -8.43 6.05 0.37
N GLY A 40 -7.75 5.21 -0.41
CA GLY A 40 -7.48 3.83 -0.01
C GLY A 40 -6.58 3.82 1.23
N LEU A 41 -5.45 4.51 1.13
CA LEU A 41 -4.49 4.64 2.24
C LEU A 41 -5.13 5.14 3.53
N SER A 42 -5.97 6.17 3.44
CA SER A 42 -6.65 6.75 4.59
C SER A 42 -7.51 5.74 5.36
N LYS A 43 -8.24 4.87 4.65
CA LYS A 43 -9.10 3.84 5.25
C LYS A 43 -8.33 2.75 6.01
N HIS A 44 -7.04 2.57 5.71
CA HIS A 44 -6.23 1.46 6.24
C HIS A 44 -5.12 1.90 7.21
N THR A 45 -4.91 3.20 7.37
CA THR A 45 -3.77 3.75 8.15
C THR A 45 -4.20 4.72 9.24
N ASP A 46 -5.50 5.02 9.36
CA ASP A 46 -6.05 6.07 10.22
C ASP A 46 -5.53 7.49 9.95
N VAL A 47 -4.78 7.70 8.86
CA VAL A 47 -4.38 9.04 8.42
C VAL A 47 -5.51 9.65 7.58
N PRO A 48 -6.01 10.86 7.88
CA PRO A 48 -6.99 11.52 7.02
C PRO A 48 -6.46 11.76 5.61
N ALA A 49 -7.28 11.50 4.59
CA ALA A 49 -6.90 11.73 3.19
C ALA A 49 -6.40 13.18 2.95
N GLN A 50 -7.01 14.14 3.65
CA GLN A 50 -6.63 15.56 3.60
C GLN A 50 -5.18 15.81 4.04
N THR A 51 -4.67 15.06 5.02
CA THR A 51 -3.28 15.18 5.47
C THR A 51 -2.26 14.89 4.38
N PHE A 52 -2.59 13.99 3.44
CA PHE A 52 -1.76 13.78 2.25
C PHE A 52 -1.89 14.94 1.26
N VAL A 53 -3.13 15.38 1.00
CA VAL A 53 -3.43 16.46 0.06
C VAL A 53 -2.77 17.77 0.46
N ASP A 54 -2.82 18.14 1.75
CA ASP A 54 -2.23 19.37 2.29
C ASP A 54 -0.71 19.43 2.12
N ARG A 55 -0.07 18.29 1.86
CA ARG A 55 1.37 18.17 1.65
C ARG A 55 1.76 18.05 0.18
N VAL A 56 0.78 18.07 -0.73
CA VAL A 56 1.04 18.14 -2.16
C VAL A 56 1.26 19.60 -2.54
N SER A 57 2.39 19.87 -3.16
CA SER A 57 2.72 21.18 -3.73
C SER A 57 3.07 21.03 -5.20
N ALA A 58 2.73 22.01 -6.02
CA ALA A 58 3.21 22.08 -7.39
C ALA A 58 4.65 22.63 -7.37
N ILE A 59 5.58 21.91 -7.98
CA ILE A 59 6.95 22.35 -8.23
C ILE A 59 7.17 22.22 -9.73
N GLU A 60 7.44 23.33 -10.42
CA GLU A 60 7.69 23.34 -11.87
C GLU A 60 6.56 22.65 -12.67
N GLY A 61 5.30 22.82 -12.25
CA GLY A 61 4.13 22.21 -12.89
C GLY A 61 3.91 20.73 -12.54
N VAL A 62 4.79 20.11 -11.75
CA VAL A 62 4.66 18.73 -11.28
C VAL A 62 4.10 18.72 -9.86
N SER A 63 3.06 17.91 -9.63
CA SER A 63 2.52 17.70 -8.28
C SER A 63 3.47 16.81 -7.48
N MET A 64 3.96 17.31 -6.35
CA MET A 64 4.94 16.64 -5.50
C MET A 64 4.43 16.58 -4.05
N LEU A 65 4.41 15.38 -3.45
CA LEU A 65 4.11 15.18 -2.03
C LEU A 65 5.40 15.33 -1.22
N LYS A 66 5.45 16.33 -0.33
CA LYS A 66 6.63 16.60 0.51
C LYS A 66 6.51 15.96 1.89
N LEU A 67 7.54 15.23 2.28
CA LEU A 67 7.68 14.62 3.59
C LEU A 67 8.35 15.56 4.60
N PRO A 68 8.13 15.35 5.92
CA PRO A 68 8.89 16.01 6.97
C PRO A 68 10.42 15.93 6.82
N SER A 69 10.97 14.82 6.32
CA SER A 69 12.42 14.71 6.05
C SER A 69 12.93 15.54 4.87
N GLY A 70 12.06 16.23 4.13
CA GLY A 70 12.42 16.98 2.92
C GLY A 70 12.40 16.15 1.64
N LYS A 71 12.20 14.83 1.72
CA LYS A 71 11.94 13.99 0.53
C LYS A 71 10.65 14.44 -0.17
N ALA A 72 10.63 14.35 -1.49
CA ALA A 72 9.47 14.68 -2.29
C ALA A 72 9.20 13.55 -3.29
N PHE A 73 7.94 13.12 -3.37
CA PHE A 73 7.49 12.07 -4.30
C PHE A 73 6.56 12.64 -5.35
N ARG A 74 6.67 12.14 -6.57
CA ARG A 74 5.78 12.55 -7.65
C ARG A 74 4.37 12.03 -7.36
N VAL A 75 3.39 12.91 -7.54
CA VAL A 75 1.97 12.56 -7.48
C VAL A 75 1.44 12.54 -8.90
N SER A 76 0.97 11.39 -9.34
CA SER A 76 0.40 11.19 -10.66
C SER A 76 -1.12 11.26 -10.59
N GLY A 77 -1.73 12.05 -11.48
CA GLY A 77 -3.16 11.98 -11.77
C GLY A 77 -3.42 10.87 -12.76
N ILE A 78 -4.13 9.82 -12.36
CA ILE A 78 -4.44 8.67 -13.21
C ILE A 78 -5.95 8.59 -13.38
N LYS A 79 -6.41 8.59 -14.63
CA LYS A 79 -7.80 8.29 -14.96
C LYS A 79 -7.98 6.78 -14.91
N ALA A 80 -8.76 6.30 -13.95
CA ALA A 80 -9.04 4.88 -13.79
C ALA A 80 -10.15 4.41 -14.72
N ASN A 81 -10.25 3.08 -14.86
CA ASN A 81 -11.26 2.42 -15.69
C ASN A 81 -12.70 2.60 -15.16
N ASP A 82 -12.88 3.00 -13.90
CA ASP A 82 -14.18 3.38 -13.33
C ASP A 82 -14.62 4.81 -13.69
N GLY A 83 -13.82 5.53 -14.48
CA GLY A 83 -14.05 6.92 -14.90
C GLY A 83 -13.56 7.98 -13.91
N SER A 84 -13.12 7.59 -12.71
CA SER A 84 -12.61 8.51 -11.69
C SER A 84 -11.13 8.87 -11.93
N VAL A 85 -10.73 10.07 -11.50
CA VAL A 85 -9.31 10.47 -11.49
C VAL A 85 -8.76 10.31 -10.08
N TYR A 86 -7.71 9.48 -9.96
CA TYR A 86 -7.01 9.23 -8.71
C TYR A 86 -5.70 10.02 -8.65
N ARG A 87 -5.40 10.59 -7.49
CA ARG A 87 -4.05 11.04 -7.14
C ARG A 87 -3.30 9.88 -6.52
N VAL A 88 -2.22 9.48 -7.18
CA VAL A 88 -1.50 8.24 -6.91
C VAL A 88 -0.03 8.55 -6.66
N ILE A 89 0.54 7.88 -5.66
CA ILE A 89 1.98 7.74 -5.47
C ILE A 89 2.34 6.27 -5.67
N GLU A 90 3.56 5.99 -6.12
CA GLU A 90 4.02 4.62 -6.30
C GLU A 90 4.02 3.86 -4.96
N ALA A 91 3.81 2.54 -5.01
CA ALA A 91 3.79 1.71 -3.80
C ALA A 91 5.11 1.78 -3.00
N SER A 92 6.25 1.92 -3.69
CA SER A 92 7.58 2.08 -3.07
C SER A 92 7.70 3.41 -2.30
N ASP A 93 7.26 4.51 -2.92
CA ASP A 93 7.18 5.85 -2.32
C ASP A 93 6.23 5.87 -1.11
N TRP A 94 5.15 5.10 -1.18
CA TRP A 94 4.27 4.93 -0.04
C TRP A 94 4.97 4.31 1.18
N VAL A 95 5.74 3.24 0.99
CA VAL A 95 6.51 2.63 2.09
C VAL A 95 7.52 3.62 2.66
N ALA A 96 8.17 4.41 1.80
CA ALA A 96 9.11 5.44 2.24
C ALA A 96 8.42 6.56 3.03
N LEU A 97 7.23 7.00 2.59
CA LEU A 97 6.38 7.94 3.32
C LEU A 97 6.05 7.41 4.72
N VAL A 98 5.58 6.16 4.80
CA VAL A 98 5.18 5.59 6.09
C VAL A 98 6.37 5.49 7.04
N SER A 99 7.53 5.03 6.54
CA SER A 99 8.75 5.01 7.35
C SER A 99 9.14 6.40 7.84
N ASP A 100 8.97 7.43 7.01
CA ASP A 100 9.31 8.79 7.38
C ASP A 100 8.42 9.29 8.52
N TRP A 101 7.10 9.13 8.41
CA TRP A 101 6.16 9.54 9.45
C TRP A 101 6.22 8.69 10.71
N ALA A 102 6.62 7.42 10.60
CA ALA A 102 6.87 6.60 11.78
C ALA A 102 8.07 7.12 12.59
N LYS A 103 9.12 7.62 11.92
CA LYS A 103 10.34 8.17 12.55
C LYS A 103 10.17 9.63 12.97
N ASN A 104 9.56 10.43 12.10
CA ASN A 104 9.39 11.87 12.19
C ASN A 104 7.90 12.22 12.05
N SER A 105 7.12 11.92 13.09
CA SER A 105 5.66 12.06 13.02
C SER A 105 5.18 13.50 12.87
N GLY A 106 6.00 14.50 13.17
CA GLY A 106 5.60 15.90 13.15
C GLY A 106 4.33 16.09 13.99
N ARG A 107 3.25 16.58 13.36
CA ARG A 107 1.91 16.76 13.97
C ARG A 107 0.97 15.55 13.85
N LEU A 108 1.45 14.42 13.32
CA LEU A 108 0.63 13.23 13.15
C LEU A 108 0.32 12.63 14.53
N GLY A 109 -0.96 12.52 14.86
CA GLY A 109 -1.39 11.97 16.15
C GLY A 109 -1.00 10.50 16.33
N LYS A 110 -0.92 10.05 17.59
CA LYS A 110 -0.52 8.67 17.95
C LYS A 110 -1.33 7.60 17.22
N LYS A 111 -2.65 7.79 17.08
CA LYS A 111 -3.54 6.84 16.37
C LYS A 111 -3.12 6.66 14.91
N ALA A 112 -2.97 7.75 14.17
CA ALA A 112 -2.55 7.73 12.77
C ALA A 112 -1.12 7.15 12.61
N ARG A 113 -0.21 7.47 13.53
CA ARG A 113 1.14 6.88 13.54
C ARG A 113 1.10 5.36 13.74
N ASN A 114 0.27 4.89 14.66
CA ASN A 114 0.12 3.47 14.91
C ASN A 114 -0.55 2.76 13.72
N GLY A 115 -1.60 3.32 13.13
CA GLY A 115 -2.25 2.75 11.95
C GLY A 115 -1.31 2.61 10.75
N LEU A 116 -0.40 3.56 10.58
CA LEU A 116 0.70 3.49 9.60
C LEU A 116 1.69 2.34 9.89
N ILE A 117 2.12 2.20 11.15
CA ILE A 117 3.03 1.12 11.57
C ILE A 117 2.35 -0.25 11.37
N ASP A 118 1.10 -0.37 11.80
CA ASP A 118 0.26 -1.55 11.63
C ASP A 118 0.13 -1.97 10.15
N PHE A 119 -0.11 -0.99 9.27
CA PHE A 119 -0.14 -1.21 7.84
C PHE A 119 1.18 -1.82 7.33
N LEU A 120 2.33 -1.28 7.75
CA LEU A 120 3.64 -1.82 7.35
C LEU A 120 3.91 -3.21 7.91
N ILE A 121 3.58 -3.46 9.18
CA ILE A 121 3.77 -4.77 9.82
C ILE A 121 3.02 -5.84 9.03
N TRP A 122 1.78 -5.54 8.62
CA TRP A 122 0.96 -6.45 7.84
C TRP A 122 1.60 -6.79 6.49
N TYR A 123 1.95 -5.77 5.70
CA TYR A 123 2.54 -5.98 4.37
C TYR A 123 3.95 -6.58 4.44
N ALA A 124 4.71 -6.33 5.51
CA ALA A 124 5.98 -6.98 5.74
C ALA A 124 5.80 -8.49 5.98
N ALA A 125 4.80 -8.88 6.78
CA ALA A 125 4.50 -10.29 7.01
C ALA A 125 4.06 -11.00 5.72
N GLU A 126 3.13 -10.40 4.96
CA GLU A 126 2.68 -10.95 3.68
C GLU A 126 3.84 -11.05 2.67
N GLY A 127 4.67 -10.00 2.56
CA GLY A 127 5.83 -9.98 1.67
C GLY A 127 6.87 -11.07 2.00
N LEU A 128 7.10 -11.34 3.29
CA LEU A 128 7.98 -12.44 3.71
C LEU A 128 7.42 -13.81 3.29
N TYR A 129 6.12 -14.04 3.46
CA TYR A 129 5.49 -15.28 2.99
C TYR A 129 5.51 -15.40 1.47
N ALA A 130 5.25 -14.31 0.75
CA ALA A 130 5.31 -14.27 -0.70
C ALA A 130 6.71 -14.63 -1.20
N ALA A 131 7.76 -14.01 -0.64
CA ALA A 131 9.15 -14.33 -0.97
C ALA A 131 9.54 -15.77 -0.61
N ALA A 132 9.09 -16.28 0.55
CA ALA A 132 9.37 -17.66 0.93
C ALA A 132 8.67 -18.66 -0.03
N TYR A 133 7.43 -18.39 -0.42
CA TYR A 133 6.67 -19.31 -1.27
C TYR A 133 7.13 -19.28 -2.72
N THR A 134 7.64 -18.16 -3.23
CA THR A 134 8.32 -18.15 -4.53
C THR A 134 9.60 -18.99 -4.52
N VAL A 135 10.32 -19.09 -3.39
CA VAL A 135 11.46 -20.01 -3.28
C VAL A 135 11.00 -21.46 -3.14
N ILE A 136 10.05 -21.75 -2.24
CA ILE A 136 9.62 -23.12 -1.90
C ILE A 136 8.77 -23.74 -3.01
N LYS A 137 7.79 -22.99 -3.51
CA LYS A 137 6.75 -23.47 -4.44
C LYS A 137 6.94 -22.94 -5.86
N ARG A 138 7.92 -22.05 -6.10
CA ARG A 138 8.14 -21.35 -7.38
C ARG A 138 7.01 -20.40 -7.79
N ALA A 139 6.05 -20.15 -6.89
CA ALA A 139 4.93 -19.26 -7.12
C ALA A 139 4.38 -18.75 -5.79
N TYR A 140 3.77 -17.57 -5.83
CA TYR A 140 2.88 -17.07 -4.80
C TYR A 140 1.54 -16.77 -5.45
N THR A 141 0.50 -17.51 -5.06
CA THR A 141 -0.82 -17.44 -5.71
C THR A 141 -1.79 -16.57 -4.93
N CYS A 142 -2.88 -16.16 -5.57
CA CYS A 142 -3.99 -15.48 -4.89
C CYS A 142 -4.53 -16.31 -3.70
N LYS A 143 -4.60 -17.63 -3.84
CA LYS A 143 -5.00 -18.54 -2.76
C LYS A 143 -4.02 -18.50 -1.59
N ASP A 144 -2.72 -18.44 -1.84
CA ASP A 144 -1.71 -18.30 -0.78
C ASP A 144 -1.88 -16.97 -0.04
N SER A 145 -2.12 -15.87 -0.77
CA SER A 145 -2.41 -14.56 -0.17
C SER A 145 -3.65 -14.61 0.74
N GLN A 146 -4.78 -15.15 0.25
CA GLN A 146 -5.99 -15.29 1.06
C GLN A 146 -5.77 -16.07 2.36
N VAL A 147 -5.04 -17.19 2.29
CA VAL A 147 -4.72 -18.00 3.48
C VAL A 147 -3.84 -17.22 4.46
N VAL A 148 -2.82 -16.52 3.99
CA VAL A 148 -1.94 -15.69 4.83
C VAL A 148 -2.74 -14.54 5.47
N GLN A 149 -3.60 -13.86 4.70
CA GLN A 149 -4.47 -12.79 5.19
C GLN A 149 -5.41 -13.28 6.29
N GLN A 150 -6.11 -14.40 6.08
CA GLN A 150 -7.00 -14.99 7.08
C GLN A 150 -6.25 -15.36 8.37
N TRP A 151 -5.04 -15.90 8.25
CA TRP A 151 -4.19 -16.23 9.38
C TRP A 151 -3.74 -14.97 10.15
N LEU A 152 -3.34 -13.90 9.46
CA LEU A 152 -2.98 -12.62 10.08
C LEU A 152 -4.16 -12.00 10.84
N VAL A 153 -5.37 -12.01 10.26
CA VAL A 153 -6.59 -11.51 10.91
C VAL A 153 -6.89 -12.29 12.19
N ALA A 154 -6.80 -13.62 12.13
CA ALA A 154 -7.10 -14.48 13.27
C ALA A 154 -6.13 -14.25 14.44
N ARG A 155 -4.85 -13.96 14.16
CA ARG A 155 -3.86 -13.60 15.18
C ARG A 155 -4.17 -12.28 15.86
N GLU A 156 -4.54 -11.24 15.09
CA GLU A 156 -4.95 -9.95 15.67
C GLU A 156 -6.18 -10.09 16.56
N ALA A 157 -7.09 -10.99 16.22
CA ALA A 157 -8.27 -11.30 17.04
C ALA A 157 -7.98 -12.19 18.27
N GLY A 158 -6.72 -12.56 18.52
CA GLY A 158 -6.33 -13.44 19.63
C GLY A 158 -6.79 -14.89 19.48
N LYS A 159 -7.21 -15.31 18.27
CA LYS A 159 -7.65 -16.68 18.00
C LYS A 159 -6.44 -17.52 17.57
N PRO A 160 -6.19 -18.68 18.19
CA PRO A 160 -5.10 -19.56 17.77
C PRO A 160 -5.40 -20.10 16.36
N ALA A 161 -4.69 -19.58 15.36
CA ALA A 161 -4.90 -19.89 13.95
C ALA A 161 -3.96 -21.01 13.44
N ARG A 162 -3.50 -21.90 14.32
CA ARG A 162 -2.68 -23.04 13.95
C ARG A 162 -3.31 -24.32 14.49
N LYS A 163 -3.18 -25.42 13.74
CA LYS A 163 -3.03 -26.73 14.37
C LYS A 163 -1.86 -26.62 15.33
N ASP A 164 -2.06 -26.93 16.60
CA ASP A 164 -0.99 -27.01 17.58
C ASP A 164 0.23 -27.68 16.94
N TRP A 165 1.34 -26.94 16.89
CA TRP A 165 2.60 -27.56 16.51
C TRP A 165 3.12 -28.32 17.74
N PRO A 166 3.69 -29.52 17.56
CA PRO A 166 4.41 -30.20 18.64
C PRO A 166 5.62 -29.40 19.12
#